data_AF-A0A0V1NB26-F1
#
_entry.id   AF-A0A0V1NB26-F1
#
_cell.length_a   1.000
_cell.length_b   1.000
_cell.length_c   1.000
_cell.angle_alpha   90.00
_cell.angle_beta   90.00
_cell.angle_gamma   90.00
#
_symmetry.space_group_name_H-M   'P 1'
#
loop_
_entity.id
_entity.type
_entity.pdbx_description
1 polymer ?
#
loop_
_entity_poly.entity_id
_entity_poly.type
_entity_poly.pdbx_seq_one_letter_code
_entity_poly.pdbx_strand_id
1 'polypeptide(L)'
;LKGDCRIIERNIRLIKSPAQIVDHPTNIEADESNWIVSEPGNIFCFMDKPYAKSQATESAMGVCIDKDAIFARFNAIAAQVENYPR
;
A
#
# COMPACT_ATOMS: atom_id res chain seq x y z
N LEU A 1 -21.34 5.92 10.84
CA LEU A 1 -20.09 5.82 11.61
C LEU A 1 -19.28 7.07 11.37
N LYS A 2 -19.13 7.90 12.40
CA LYS A 2 -18.37 9.14 12.39
C LYS A 2 -16.96 8.75 12.84
N GLY A 3 -15.98 8.88 11.96
CA GLY A 3 -14.61 8.46 12.24
C GLY A 3 -13.73 8.91 11.09
N ASP A 4 -13.37 10.20 11.09
CA ASP A 4 -12.23 10.69 10.33
C ASP A 4 -10.98 9.94 10.82
N CYS A 5 -10.73 8.76 10.27
CA CYS A 5 -9.43 8.11 10.35
C CYS A 5 -8.49 8.81 9.37
N ARG A 6 -8.36 10.14 9.49
CA ARG A 6 -7.26 10.88 8.90
C ARG A 6 -6.08 10.61 9.80
N ILE A 7 -5.26 9.63 9.44
CA ILE A 7 -3.90 9.52 9.96
C ILE A 7 -3.13 10.69 9.33
N ILE A 8 -3.24 11.86 9.96
CA ILE A 8 -2.45 13.05 9.62
C ILE A 8 -1.00 12.68 9.94
N GLU A 9 -0.07 12.91 9.00
CA GLU A 9 1.38 12.64 9.10
C GLU A 9 1.88 11.22 8.77
N ARG A 10 1.08 10.30 8.21
CA ARG A 10 1.62 9.07 7.61
C ARG A 10 1.38 9.03 6.10
N ASN A 11 2.47 9.09 5.33
CA ASN A 11 2.43 8.84 3.91
C ASN A 11 2.03 7.38 3.67
N ILE A 12 1.18 7.14 2.68
CA ILE A 12 0.88 5.78 2.19
C ILE A 12 1.90 5.46 1.11
N ARG A 13 2.60 4.33 1.25
CA ARG A 13 3.43 3.79 0.16
C ARG A 13 2.59 2.84 -0.68
N LEU A 14 2.57 3.11 -1.99
CA LEU A 14 2.02 2.22 -3.01
C LEU A 14 3.14 1.39 -3.63
N ILE A 15 2.80 0.21 -4.17
CA ILE A 15 3.69 -0.53 -5.06
C ILE A 15 4.07 0.34 -6.26
N LYS A 16 5.32 0.25 -6.72
CA LYS A 16 5.82 0.96 -7.89
C LYS A 16 6.16 -0.04 -9.00
N SER A 17 6.09 0.40 -10.24
CA SER A 17 6.49 -0.39 -11.40
C SER A 17 7.98 -0.15 -11.72
N PRO A 18 8.74 -1.18 -12.15
CA PRO A 18 8.41 -2.59 -12.03
C PRO A 18 8.55 -3.08 -10.59
N ALA A 19 7.75 -4.08 -10.21
CA ALA A 19 7.88 -4.77 -8.94
C ALA A 19 7.95 -6.29 -9.15
N GLN A 20 8.42 -6.99 -8.13
CA GLN A 20 8.58 -8.42 -8.09
C GLN A 20 8.14 -8.92 -6.71
N ILE A 21 7.18 -9.84 -6.70
CA ILE A 21 6.74 -10.54 -5.49
C ILE A 21 7.28 -11.95 -5.60
N VAL A 22 8.35 -12.22 -4.84
CA VAL A 22 9.11 -13.49 -4.94
C VAL A 22 9.64 -13.68 -6.36
N ASP A 23 9.03 -14.52 -7.18
CA ASP A 23 9.43 -14.78 -8.58
C ASP A 23 8.34 -14.34 -9.58
N HIS A 24 7.34 -13.58 -9.11
CA HIS A 24 6.25 -13.08 -9.92
C HIS A 24 6.47 -11.59 -10.24
N PRO A 25 6.85 -11.23 -11.47
CA PRO A 25 6.92 -9.83 -11.88
C PRO A 25 5.51 -9.23 -11.92
N THR A 26 5.36 -8.05 -11.32
CA THR A 26 4.11 -7.29 -11.25
C THR A 26 4.39 -5.80 -11.46
N ASN A 27 3.34 -4.99 -11.49
CA ASN A 27 3.41 -3.55 -11.64
C ASN A 27 2.15 -2.92 -11.02
N ILE A 28 2.09 -1.59 -10.91
CA ILE A 28 0.97 -0.88 -10.27
C ILE A 28 -0.39 -1.11 -10.97
N GLU A 29 -0.40 -1.46 -12.26
CA GLU A 29 -1.62 -1.72 -13.03
C GLU A 29 -2.07 -3.19 -12.92
N ALA A 30 -1.12 -4.11 -12.72
CA ALA A 30 -1.36 -5.55 -12.61
C ALA A 30 -1.62 -6.00 -11.17
N ASP A 31 -1.18 -5.23 -10.16
CA ASP A 31 -1.47 -5.52 -8.77
C ASP A 31 -2.92 -5.14 -8.41
N GLU A 32 -3.80 -6.14 -8.44
CA GLU A 32 -5.20 -5.99 -8.00
C GLU A 32 -5.36 -6.06 -6.47
N SER A 33 -4.27 -6.30 -5.73
CA SER A 33 -4.33 -6.41 -4.28
C SER A 33 -4.28 -5.01 -3.65
N ASN A 34 -5.38 -4.60 -3.01
CA ASN A 34 -5.53 -3.26 -2.46
C ASN A 34 -4.89 -3.15 -1.06
N TRP A 35 -3.56 -3.24 -0.98
CA TRP A 35 -2.83 -3.13 0.28
C TRP A 35 -2.04 -1.82 0.39
N ILE A 36 -1.82 -1.39 1.63
CA ILE A 36 -1.06 -0.19 1.94
C ILE A 36 -0.13 -0.44 3.13
N VAL A 37 1.02 0.24 3.14
CA VAL A 37 1.88 0.33 4.32
C VAL A 37 2.08 1.78 4.72
N SER A 38 2.11 2.04 6.03
CA SER A 38 2.28 3.38 6.58
C SER A 38 3.75 3.82 6.59
N GLU A 39 4.02 5.09 6.27
CA GLU A 39 5.35 5.70 6.42
C GLU A 39 5.30 7.05 7.16
N PRO A 40 6.06 7.24 8.26
CA PRO A 40 6.74 6.20 9.04
C PRO A 40 5.71 5.32 9.78
N GLY A 41 6.03 4.05 10.04
CA GLY A 41 5.17 3.19 10.85
C GLY A 41 5.47 1.71 10.70
N ASN A 42 4.60 0.89 11.28
CA ASN A 42 4.65 -0.57 11.33
C ASN A 42 3.28 -1.20 11.01
N ILE A 43 2.41 -0.44 10.33
CA ILE A 43 1.05 -0.86 9.97
C ILE A 43 1.02 -1.31 8.52
N PHE A 44 0.48 -2.51 8.31
CA PHE A 44 0.03 -3.02 7.02
C PHE A 44 -1.50 -3.05 7.02
N CYS A 45 -2.15 -2.58 5.95
CA CYS A 45 -3.59 -2.75 5.80
C CYS A 45 -3.95 -3.38 4.46
N PHE A 46 -5.02 -4.18 4.45
CA PHE A 46 -5.70 -4.61 3.24
C PHE A 46 -7.06 -3.92 3.17
N MET A 47 -7.40 -3.37 2.01
CA MET A 47 -8.60 -2.61 1.74
C MET A 47 -9.50 -3.38 0.78
N ASP A 48 -10.80 -3.21 0.88
CA ASP A 48 -11.76 -3.75 -0.10
C ASP A 48 -11.77 -2.98 -1.43
N LYS A 49 -11.39 -1.70 -1.38
CA LYS A 49 -11.33 -0.79 -2.53
C LYS A 49 -9.88 -0.38 -2.81
N PRO A 50 -9.51 -0.16 -4.10
CA PRO A 50 -8.20 0.34 -4.46
C PRO A 50 -7.92 1.68 -3.80
N TYR A 51 -6.66 2.09 -3.75
CA TYR A 51 -6.28 3.46 -3.40
C TYR A 51 -5.74 4.16 -4.64
N ALA A 52 -6.34 5.29 -5.01
CA ALA A 52 -5.94 6.11 -6.13
C ALA A 52 -6.05 7.58 -5.73
N LYS A 53 -5.26 8.45 -6.38
CA LYS A 53 -5.31 9.89 -6.12
C LYS A 53 -6.68 10.50 -6.41
N SER A 54 -7.42 9.91 -7.36
CA SER A 54 -8.77 10.32 -7.73
C SER A 54 -9.70 9.12 -7.58
N GLN A 55 -10.71 9.24 -6.70
CA GLN A 55 -11.65 8.16 -6.38
C GLN A 55 -13.05 8.70 -6.12
N ALA A 56 -14.04 7.86 -6.39
CA ALA A 56 -15.41 8.14 -6.00
C ALA A 56 -15.53 8.18 -4.47
N THR A 57 -16.38 9.07 -3.95
CA THR A 57 -16.72 9.06 -2.53
C THR A 57 -17.73 7.95 -2.27
N GLU A 58 -17.23 6.79 -1.86
CA GLU A 58 -18.02 5.62 -1.52
C GLU A 58 -17.59 5.01 -0.18
N SER A 59 -18.41 4.09 0.35
CA SER A 59 -18.04 3.34 1.55
C SER A 59 -16.96 2.32 1.21
N ALA A 60 -15.96 2.20 2.08
CA ALA A 60 -14.87 1.24 1.98
C ALA A 60 -14.52 0.69 3.38
N MET A 61 -13.88 -0.46 3.40
CA MET A 61 -13.42 -1.16 4.59
C MET A 61 -11.93 -1.47 4.48
N GLY A 62 -11.20 -1.25 5.58
CA GLY A 62 -9.80 -1.63 5.72
C GLY A 62 -9.59 -2.49 6.96
N VAL A 63 -8.79 -3.54 6.83
CA VAL A 63 -8.27 -4.31 7.97
C VAL A 63 -6.79 -3.98 8.12
N CYS A 64 -6.43 -3.39 9.27
CA CYS A 64 -5.06 -3.00 9.58
C CYS A 64 -4.45 -3.90 10.63
N ILE A 65 -3.21 -4.30 10.38
CA ILE A 65 -2.40 -5.17 11.22
C ILE A 65 -1.16 -4.38 11.66
N ASP A 66 -1.04 -4.21 12.97
CA ASP A 66 0.14 -3.64 13.62
C ASP A 66 1.09 -4.78 13.99
N LYS A 67 1.95 -5.16 13.03
CA LYS A 67 2.93 -6.23 13.23
C LYS A 67 4.16 -6.02 12.35
N ASP A 68 5.28 -5.75 13.00
CA ASP A 68 6.56 -5.41 12.35
C ASP A 68 6.98 -6.42 11.26
N ALA A 69 6.84 -7.72 11.52
CA ALA A 69 7.24 -8.75 10.55
C ALA A 69 6.39 -8.75 9.27
N ILE A 70 5.10 -8.39 9.37
CA ILE A 70 4.21 -8.27 8.21
C ILE A 70 4.50 -6.97 7.50
N PHE A 71 4.57 -5.85 8.24
CA PHE A 71 4.94 -4.55 7.69
C PHE A 71 6.26 -4.60 6.91
N ALA A 72 7.31 -5.20 7.48
CA ALA A 72 8.64 -5.26 6.86
C ALA A 72 8.60 -5.97 5.50
N ARG A 73 7.81 -7.05 5.36
CA ARG A 73 7.67 -7.78 4.10
C ARG A 73 7.03 -6.92 3.01
N PHE A 74 5.90 -6.28 3.32
CA PHE A 74 5.18 -5.46 2.35
C PHE A 74 5.88 -4.13 2.05
N ASN A 75 6.54 -3.52 3.05
CA ASN A 75 7.35 -2.34 2.83
C ASN A 75 8.54 -2.62 1.93
N ALA A 76 9.15 -3.81 2.00
CA ALA A 76 10.21 -4.20 1.06
C ALA A 76 9.71 -4.28 -0.38
N ILE A 77 8.46 -4.73 -0.60
CA ILE A 77 7.81 -4.75 -1.93
C ILE A 77 7.52 -3.32 -2.39
N ALA A 78 6.90 -2.49 -1.55
CA ALA A 78 6.56 -1.10 -1.89
C ALA A 78 7.80 -0.20 -2.12
N ALA A 79 8.95 -0.58 -1.57
CA ALA A 79 10.21 0.14 -1.74
C ALA A 79 10.95 -0.23 -3.03
N GLN A 80 10.50 -1.22 -3.80
CA GLN A 80 11.09 -1.54 -5.10
C GLN A 80 10.91 -0.33 -6.02
N VAL A 81 12.02 0.25 -6.48
CA VAL A 81 12.03 1.48 -7.30
C VAL A 81 12.17 1.10 -8.77
N GLU A 82 11.57 1.93 -9.63
CA GLU A 82 11.88 2.03 -11.05
C GLU A 82 13.41 2.18 -11.22
N ASN A 83 14.09 1.07 -11.53
CA ASN A 83 15.53 1.00 -11.78
C ASN A 83 15.83 1.58 -13.18
N TYR A 84 15.41 2.82 -13.44
CA TYR A 84 15.82 3.55 -14.63
C TYR A 84 17.15 4.27 -14.32
N PRO A 85 18.22 4.05 -15.10
CA PRO A 85 19.32 4.99 -15.12
C PRO A 85 18.77 6.34 -15.59
N ARG A 86 19.12 7.43 -14.89
CA ARG A 86 18.88 8.79 -15.38
C ARG A 86 19.65 9.05 -16.67
#